data_AF-A0A7V5J138-F1
#
_entry.id   AF-A0A7V5J138-F1
#
_cell.length_a   1.000
_cell.length_b   1.000
_cell.length_c   1.000
_cell.angle_alpha   90.00
_cell.angle_beta   90.00
_cell.angle_gamma   90.00
#
_symmetry.space_group_name_H-M   'P 1'
#
loop_
_entity.id
_entity.type
_entity.pdbx_description
1 polymer ?
#
loop_
_entity_poly.entity_id
_entity_poly.type
_entity_poly.pdbx_seq_one_letter_code
_entity_poly.pdbx_strand_id
1 'polypeptide(L)'
;GMIFMVYSLSEYWHLEPLFSALVMGVVMANLSNEFFLVKEEFDNHLKEIIFMLFFTLSAMHLSIDFLLTMPFVIVVYVAFRILGKVTGVWVGAKVSGAGLFIQHHLGIALFPQAGIAIGLALSLQSQEGFEIMAPIILNVIIATTIVHEFLGPVFTKRVLKKSGECETLTNR
;
A
#
# COMPACT_ATOMS: atom_id res chain seq x y z
N GLY A 1 22.25 -5.78 -6.28
CA GLY A 1 23.14 -4.68 -5.83
C GLY A 1 22.42 -3.35 -5.69
N MET A 2 21.77 -2.86 -6.75
CA MET A 2 21.19 -1.50 -6.78
C MET A 2 20.23 -1.18 -5.63
N ILE A 3 19.35 -2.11 -5.23
CA ILE A 3 18.42 -1.91 -4.10
C ILE A 3 19.17 -1.53 -2.81
N PHE A 4 20.24 -2.27 -2.46
CA PHE A 4 21.04 -1.98 -1.27
C PHE A 4 21.76 -0.64 -1.39
N MET A 5 22.23 -0.29 -2.60
CA MET A 5 22.88 1.00 -2.82
C MET A 5 21.90 2.16 -2.64
N VAL A 6 20.69 2.04 -3.18
CA VAL A 6 19.62 3.04 -2.99
C VAL A 6 19.22 3.14 -1.53
N TYR A 7 19.05 2.02 -0.84
CA TYR A 7 18.75 1.98 0.59
C TYR A 7 19.83 2.69 1.41
N SER A 8 21.11 2.32 1.24
CA SER A 8 22.22 2.92 1.98
C SER A 8 22.38 4.42 1.68
N LEU A 9 22.18 4.84 0.43
CA LEU A 9 22.28 6.26 0.07
C LEU A 9 21.09 7.06 0.62
N SER A 10 19.88 6.48 0.62
CA SER A 10 18.71 7.11 1.24
C SER A 10 18.93 7.32 2.74
N GLU A 11 19.45 6.32 3.44
CA GLU A 11 19.74 6.43 4.87
C GLU A 11 20.82 7.48 5.16
N TYR A 12 21.89 7.51 4.35
CA TYR A 12 22.96 8.49 4.47
C TYR A 12 22.49 9.94 4.28
N TRP A 13 21.49 10.16 3.44
CA TRP A 13 20.88 11.48 3.21
C TRP A 13 19.64 11.75 4.06
N HIS A 14 19.32 10.88 5.02
CA HIS A 14 18.12 10.97 5.85
C HIS A 14 16.82 11.06 5.02
N LEU A 15 16.77 10.33 3.90
CA LEU A 15 15.60 10.19 3.03
C LEU A 15 14.83 8.92 3.36
N GLU A 16 13.55 8.89 3.00
CA GLU A 16 12.68 7.75 3.25
C GLU A 16 13.02 6.57 2.30
N PRO A 17 13.44 5.40 2.83
CA PRO A 17 13.95 4.31 1.98
C PRO A 17 12.90 3.65 1.08
N LEU A 18 11.63 3.54 1.50
CA LEU A 18 10.58 2.89 0.68
C LEU A 18 10.26 3.75 -0.54
N PHE A 19 10.14 5.06 -0.37
CA PHE A 19 9.94 5.99 -1.47
C PHE A 19 11.15 5.99 -2.41
N SER A 20 12.37 5.94 -1.87
CA SER A 20 13.59 5.81 -2.67
C SER A 20 13.60 4.53 -3.52
N ALA A 21 13.19 3.40 -2.94
CA ALA A 21 13.04 2.13 -3.66
C ALA A 21 11.92 2.18 -4.71
N LEU A 22 10.80 2.86 -4.43
CA LEU A 22 9.71 3.06 -5.38
C LEU A 22 10.17 3.90 -6.58
N VAL A 23 10.86 5.01 -6.33
CA VAL A 23 11.43 5.86 -7.39
C VAL A 23 12.44 5.06 -8.23
N MET A 24 13.30 4.27 -7.60
CA MET A 24 14.22 3.38 -8.32
C MET A 24 13.45 2.40 -9.23
N GLY A 25 12.37 1.78 -8.74
CA GLY A 25 11.53 0.89 -9.55
C GLY A 25 10.91 1.59 -10.75
N VAL A 26 10.41 2.82 -10.57
CA VAL A 26 9.89 3.66 -11.66
C VAL A 26 10.99 3.97 -12.69
N VAL A 27 12.17 4.39 -12.25
CA VAL A 27 13.31 4.70 -13.12
C VAL A 27 13.73 3.46 -13.92
N MET A 28 13.85 2.30 -13.26
CA MET A 28 14.20 1.05 -13.92
C MET A 28 13.16 0.63 -14.97
N ALA A 29 11.87 0.73 -14.64
CA ALA A 29 10.79 0.36 -15.56
C ALA A 29 10.73 1.22 -16.82
N ASN A 30 11.23 2.46 -16.79
CA ASN A 30 11.16 3.39 -17.92
C ASN A 30 12.49 3.52 -18.70
N LEU A 31 13.64 3.23 -18.10
CA LEU A 31 14.95 3.43 -18.73
C LEU A 31 15.72 2.13 -19.00
N SER A 32 15.41 1.04 -18.29
CA SER A 32 16.18 -0.20 -18.42
C SER A 32 15.53 -1.16 -19.41
N ASN A 33 16.30 -1.61 -20.39
CA ASN A 33 15.88 -2.70 -21.29
C ASN A 33 15.77 -4.05 -20.57
N GLU A 34 16.45 -4.21 -19.44
CA GLU A 34 16.55 -5.45 -18.67
C GLU A 34 15.48 -5.55 -17.56
N PHE A 35 14.57 -4.58 -17.47
CA PHE A 35 13.57 -4.54 -16.39
C PHE A 35 12.72 -5.82 -16.32
N PHE A 36 12.33 -6.38 -17.47
CA PHE A 36 11.51 -7.59 -17.52
C PHE A 36 12.23 -8.81 -16.94
N LEU A 37 13.52 -8.98 -17.23
CA LEU A 37 14.33 -10.07 -16.67
C LEU A 37 14.46 -9.91 -15.15
N VAL A 38 14.78 -8.70 -14.68
CA VAL A 38 14.88 -8.43 -13.23
C VAL A 38 13.54 -8.67 -12.53
N LYS A 39 12.43 -8.23 -13.15
CA LYS A 39 11.09 -8.42 -12.62
C LYS A 39 10.73 -9.90 -12.52
N GLU A 40 10.98 -10.67 -13.57
CA GLU A 40 10.68 -12.10 -13.61
C GLU A 40 11.46 -12.86 -12.53
N GLU A 41 12.76 -12.61 -12.41
CA GLU A 41 13.59 -13.21 -11.35
C GLU A 41 13.10 -12.84 -9.94
N PHE A 42 12.68 -11.59 -9.75
CA PHE A 42 12.12 -11.15 -8.49
C PHE A 42 10.78 -11.81 -8.17
N ASP A 43 9.86 -11.86 -9.14
CA ASP A 43 8.54 -12.47 -9.00
C ASP A 43 8.65 -13.99 -8.73
N ASN A 44 9.57 -14.69 -9.40
CA ASN A 44 9.73 -16.14 -9.30
C ASN A 44 10.44 -16.60 -8.02
N HIS A 45 11.40 -15.82 -7.50
CA HIS A 45 12.28 -16.29 -6.42
C HIS A 45 12.15 -15.50 -5.11
N LEU A 46 11.93 -14.19 -5.16
CA LEU A 46 12.08 -13.32 -3.99
C LEU A 46 10.74 -12.88 -3.40
N LYS A 47 9.75 -12.62 -4.26
CA LYS A 47 8.48 -12.02 -3.87
C LYS A 47 7.75 -12.80 -2.77
N GLU A 48 7.60 -14.11 -2.95
CA GLU A 48 6.88 -14.95 -1.99
C GLU A 48 7.58 -14.97 -0.63
N ILE A 49 8.91 -15.09 -0.63
CA ILE A 49 9.73 -15.09 0.59
C ILE A 49 9.61 -13.74 1.32
N ILE A 50 9.75 -12.64 0.59
CA ILE A 50 9.65 -11.29 1.14
C ILE A 50 8.26 -11.05 1.73
N PHE A 51 7.19 -11.43 1.02
CA PHE A 51 5.83 -11.26 1.51
C PHE A 51 5.55 -12.13 2.74
N MET A 52 6.00 -13.38 2.74
CA MET A 52 5.85 -14.26 3.90
C MET A 52 6.55 -13.66 5.13
N LEU A 53 7.81 -13.24 5.01
CA LEU A 53 8.55 -12.61 6.11
C LEU A 53 7.89 -11.31 6.57
N PHE A 54 7.52 -10.46 5.62
CA PHE A 54 6.90 -9.16 5.90
C PHE A 54 5.58 -9.31 6.65
N PHE A 55 4.66 -10.15 6.17
CA PHE A 55 3.37 -10.35 6.82
C PHE A 55 3.50 -11.09 8.15
N THR A 56 4.46 -12.02 8.29
CA THR A 56 4.73 -12.69 9.57
C THR A 56 5.25 -11.70 10.61
N LEU A 57 6.25 -10.88 10.26
CA LEU A 57 6.78 -9.82 11.13
C LEU A 57 5.67 -8.82 11.51
N SER A 58 4.89 -8.38 10.53
CA SER A 58 3.76 -7.47 10.76
C SER A 58 2.72 -8.07 11.70
N ALA A 59 2.40 -9.35 11.55
CA ALA A 59 1.46 -10.05 12.43
C ALA A 59 2.00 -10.20 13.86
N MET A 60 3.31 -10.36 14.05
CA MET A 60 3.93 -10.41 15.38
C MET A 60 3.84 -9.07 16.13
N HIS A 61 3.82 -7.94 15.41
CA HIS A 61 3.63 -6.62 16.01
C HIS A 61 2.17 -6.29 16.35
N LEU A 62 1.20 -7.10 15.91
CA LEU A 62 -0.20 -6.86 16.18
C LEU A 62 -0.55 -7.16 17.65
N SER A 63 -0.97 -6.13 18.38
CA SER A 63 -1.60 -6.32 19.69
C SER A 63 -3.09 -6.64 19.53
N ILE A 64 -3.49 -7.88 19.87
CA ILE A 64 -4.90 -8.30 19.88
C ILE A 64 -5.69 -7.50 20.93
N ASP A 65 -5.06 -7.20 22.06
CA ASP A 65 -5.68 -6.37 23.10
C ASP A 65 -6.03 -4.97 22.58
N PHE A 66 -5.20 -4.40 21.71
CA PHE A 66 -5.49 -3.10 21.08
C PHE A 66 -6.74 -3.15 20.19
N LEU A 67 -6.95 -4.25 19.44
CA LEU A 67 -8.15 -4.44 18.61
C LEU A 67 -9.43 -4.43 19.45
N LEU A 68 -9.38 -5.04 20.64
CA LEU A 68 -10.53 -5.17 21.54
C LEU A 68 -10.78 -3.90 22.37
N THR A 69 -9.72 -3.19 22.73
CA THR A 69 -9.81 -2.00 23.61
C THR A 69 -10.13 -0.72 22.85
N MET A 70 -9.71 -0.59 21.58
CA MET A 70 -9.90 0.64 20.79
C MET A 70 -10.61 0.43 19.44
N PRO A 71 -11.74 -0.31 19.37
CA PRO A 71 -12.46 -0.56 18.11
C PRO A 71 -12.98 0.73 17.46
N PHE A 72 -13.32 1.74 18.28
CA PHE A 72 -13.80 3.03 17.79
C PHE A 72 -12.76 3.76 16.94
N VAL A 73 -11.48 3.78 17.36
CA VAL A 73 -10.40 4.44 16.62
C VAL A 73 -10.20 3.79 15.25
N ILE A 74 -10.27 2.46 15.18
CA ILE A 74 -10.16 1.69 13.93
C ILE A 74 -11.28 2.08 12.96
N VAL A 75 -12.53 2.08 13.43
CA VAL A 75 -13.70 2.43 12.61
C VAL A 75 -13.61 3.85 12.09
N VAL A 76 -13.28 4.80 12.97
CA VAL A 76 -13.11 6.21 12.61
C VAL A 76 -12.00 6.37 11.56
N TYR A 77 -10.83 5.77 11.79
CA TYR A 77 -9.73 5.83 10.84
C TYR A 77 -10.11 5.29 9.45
N VAL A 78 -10.74 4.10 9.40
CA VAL A 78 -11.20 3.50 8.14
C VAL A 78 -12.20 4.41 7.44
N ALA A 79 -13.19 4.94 8.16
CA ALA A 79 -14.20 5.84 7.60
C ALA A 79 -13.58 7.11 7.01
N PHE A 80 -12.75 7.82 7.78
CA PHE A 80 -12.08 9.04 7.32
C PHE A 80 -11.17 8.77 6.11
N ARG A 81 -10.45 7.64 6.10
CA ARG A 81 -9.59 7.27 4.98
C ARG A 81 -10.39 7.02 3.70
N ILE A 82 -11.49 6.27 3.79
CA ILE A 82 -12.36 6.00 2.63
C ILE A 82 -12.94 7.32 2.12
N LEU A 83 -13.46 8.16 3.01
CA LEU A 83 -14.00 9.46 2.66
C LEU A 83 -12.95 10.32 1.95
N GLY A 84 -11.73 10.41 2.49
CA GLY A 84 -10.64 11.15 1.87
C GLY A 84 -10.25 10.61 0.48
N LYS A 85 -10.23 9.29 0.29
CA LYS A 85 -9.98 8.68 -1.03
C LYS A 85 -11.08 8.98 -2.03
N VAL A 86 -12.35 8.83 -1.62
CA VAL A 86 -13.50 9.06 -2.50
C VAL A 86 -13.59 10.53 -2.90
N THR A 87 -13.49 11.44 -1.94
CA THR A 87 -13.53 12.88 -2.23
C THR A 87 -12.31 13.34 -3.01
N GLY A 88 -11.11 12.88 -2.64
CA GLY A 88 -9.87 13.20 -3.34
C GLY A 88 -9.87 12.73 -4.78
N VAL A 89 -10.31 11.49 -5.03
CA VAL A 89 -10.49 10.96 -6.39
C VAL A 89 -11.54 11.75 -7.16
N TRP A 90 -12.70 12.03 -6.55
CA TRP A 90 -13.76 12.78 -7.23
C TRP A 90 -13.29 14.17 -7.66
N VAL A 91 -12.63 14.91 -6.76
CA VAL A 91 -12.05 16.23 -7.07
C VAL A 91 -10.97 16.10 -8.13
N GLY A 92 -10.00 15.19 -7.95
CA GLY A 92 -8.88 15.01 -8.88
C GLY A 92 -9.34 14.60 -10.28
N ALA A 93 -10.30 13.67 -10.37
CA ALA A 93 -10.87 13.20 -11.63
C ALA A 93 -11.71 14.29 -12.32
N LYS A 94 -12.38 15.16 -11.56
CA LYS A 94 -13.12 16.30 -12.12
C LYS A 94 -12.17 17.36 -12.68
N VAL A 95 -11.09 17.67 -11.96
CA VAL A 95 -10.07 18.64 -12.39
C VAL A 95 -9.32 18.14 -13.62
N SER A 96 -9.03 16.85 -13.72
CA SER A 96 -8.34 16.26 -14.87
C SER A 96 -9.24 15.96 -16.08
N GLY A 97 -10.56 16.17 -15.96
CA GLY A 97 -11.51 15.85 -17.03
C GLY A 97 -11.71 14.35 -17.26
N ALA A 98 -11.39 13.50 -16.28
CA ALA A 98 -11.56 12.06 -16.39
C ALA A 98 -13.05 11.66 -16.48
N GLY A 99 -13.34 10.52 -17.11
CA GLY A 99 -14.71 10.06 -17.34
C GLY A 99 -15.52 9.82 -16.06
N LEU A 100 -16.86 9.88 -16.19
CA LEU A 100 -17.80 9.74 -15.07
C LEU A 100 -17.62 8.42 -14.29
N PHE A 101 -17.20 7.34 -14.96
CA PHE A 101 -16.94 6.08 -14.29
C PHE A 101 -15.80 6.22 -13.26
N ILE A 102 -14.68 6.81 -13.67
CA ILE A 102 -13.51 7.04 -12.81
C ILE A 102 -13.90 7.94 -11.63
N GLN A 103 -14.59 9.05 -11.90
CA GLN A 103 -15.02 10.00 -10.87
C GLN A 103 -15.83 9.36 -9.74
N HIS A 104 -16.68 8.37 -10.05
CA HIS A 104 -17.57 7.75 -9.06
C HIS A 104 -17.07 6.43 -8.48
N HIS A 105 -16.18 5.70 -9.17
CA HIS A 105 -15.82 4.33 -8.78
C HIS A 105 -14.36 4.15 -8.38
N LEU A 106 -13.43 4.99 -8.87
CA LEU A 106 -12.01 4.80 -8.58
C LEU A 106 -11.71 4.96 -7.08
N GLY A 107 -12.38 5.86 -6.37
CA GLY A 107 -12.20 6.02 -4.91
C GLY A 107 -12.50 4.74 -4.12
N ILE A 108 -13.51 3.99 -4.55
CA ILE A 108 -13.88 2.68 -3.96
C ILE A 108 -12.90 1.59 -4.42
N ALA A 109 -12.44 1.62 -5.68
CA ALA A 109 -11.43 0.68 -6.17
C ALA A 109 -10.10 0.81 -5.42
N LEU A 110 -9.78 2.01 -4.95
CA LEU A 110 -8.61 2.32 -4.11
C LEU A 110 -8.81 1.96 -2.64
N PHE A 111 -9.87 1.25 -2.25
CA PHE A 111 -10.07 0.81 -0.86
C PHE A 111 -8.83 0.09 -0.27
N PRO A 112 -8.17 -0.86 -0.97
CA PRO A 112 -7.07 -1.61 -0.40
C PRO A 112 -5.98 -0.75 0.27
N GLN A 113 -5.45 -1.26 1.38
CA GLN A 113 -4.23 -0.81 2.05
C GLN A 113 -3.41 -2.06 2.26
N ALA A 114 -2.13 -2.01 1.94
CA ALA A 114 -1.25 -3.17 2.10
C ALA A 114 0.07 -2.74 2.73
N GLY A 115 1.14 -3.46 2.41
CA GLY A 115 2.41 -3.43 3.12
C GLY A 115 3.12 -2.09 3.19
N ILE A 116 2.94 -1.16 2.24
CA ILE A 116 3.63 0.14 2.31
C ILE A 116 3.23 0.93 3.57
N ALA A 117 1.95 0.89 3.96
CA ALA A 117 1.48 1.60 5.16
C ALA A 117 2.10 1.01 6.44
N ILE A 118 2.18 -0.32 6.53
CA ILE A 118 2.81 -1.01 7.66
C ILE A 118 4.32 -0.74 7.67
N GLY A 119 4.99 -0.78 6.50
CA GLY A 119 6.41 -0.47 6.37
C GLY A 119 6.77 0.93 6.87
N LEU A 120 5.96 1.94 6.49
CA LEU A 120 6.13 3.31 6.99
C LEU A 120 5.84 3.43 8.49
N ALA A 121 4.86 2.69 9.02
CA ALA A 121 4.59 2.68 10.45
C ALA A 121 5.73 2.01 11.25
N LEU A 122 6.35 0.97 10.68
CA LEU A 122 7.54 0.33 11.25
C LEU A 122 8.75 1.26 11.24
N SER A 123 8.98 2.02 10.16
CA SER A 123 10.09 2.97 10.09
C SER A 123 9.94 4.16 11.05
N LEU A 124 8.72 4.47 11.49
CA LEU A 124 8.50 5.47 12.54
C LEU A 124 9.03 5.02 13.91
N GLN A 125 9.20 3.71 14.15
CA GLN A 125 9.70 3.23 15.44
C GLN A 125 11.16 3.61 15.69
N SER A 126 11.94 3.85 14.63
CA SER A 126 13.33 4.29 14.72
C SER A 126 13.49 5.81 14.67
N GLN A 127 12.40 6.58 14.67
CA GLN A 127 12.44 8.04 14.64
C GLN A 127 12.36 8.63 16.05
N GLU A 128 13.33 9.49 16.38
CA GLU A 128 13.39 10.20 17.65
C GLU A 128 12.14 11.09 17.84
N GLY A 129 11.57 11.08 19.04
CA GLY A 129 10.38 11.85 19.40
C GLY A 129 9.04 11.16 19.09
N PHE A 130 9.07 9.96 18.53
CA PHE A 130 7.88 9.15 18.25
C PHE A 130 7.74 7.91 19.14
N GLU A 131 8.52 7.79 20.22
CA GLU A 131 8.62 6.57 21.04
C GLU A 131 7.26 6.13 21.61
N ILE A 132 6.41 7.10 21.95
CA ILE A 132 5.06 6.84 22.49
C ILE A 132 4.04 6.63 21.35
N MET A 133 4.15 7.37 20.25
CA MET A 133 3.14 7.41 19.19
C MET A 133 3.32 6.32 18.14
N ALA A 134 4.56 5.94 17.82
CA ALA A 134 4.86 4.94 16.79
C ALA A 134 4.20 3.58 17.09
N PRO A 135 4.21 3.03 18.32
CA PRO A 135 3.52 1.78 18.63
C PRO A 135 2.00 1.87 18.47
N ILE A 136 1.40 3.03 18.79
CA ILE A 136 -0.04 3.27 18.63
C ILE A 136 -0.40 3.32 17.15
N ILE A 137 0.36 4.11 16.37
CA ILE A 137 0.18 4.23 14.92
C ILE A 137 0.34 2.86 14.25
N LEU A 138 1.38 2.10 14.60
CA LEU A 138 1.63 0.77 14.06
C LEU A 138 0.45 -0.16 14.33
N ASN A 139 -0.06 -0.22 15.56
CA ASN A 139 -1.21 -1.05 15.90
C ASN A 139 -2.48 -0.63 15.13
N VAL A 140 -2.77 0.68 15.02
CA VAL A 140 -3.89 1.18 14.20
C VAL A 140 -3.72 0.79 12.73
N ILE A 141 -2.51 0.93 12.18
CA ILE A 141 -2.24 0.61 10.77
C ILE A 141 -2.37 -0.89 10.50
N ILE A 142 -1.84 -1.76 11.36
CA ILE A 142 -1.97 -3.21 11.17
C ILE A 142 -3.45 -3.62 11.31
N ALA A 143 -4.14 -3.14 12.35
CA ALA A 143 -5.54 -3.42 12.60
C ALA A 143 -6.43 -3.03 11.41
N THR A 144 -6.25 -1.81 10.91
CA THR A 144 -7.02 -1.30 9.79
C THR A 144 -6.64 -2.01 8.48
N THR A 145 -5.39 -2.44 8.32
CA THR A 145 -4.95 -3.23 7.15
C THR A 145 -5.68 -4.57 7.06
N ILE A 146 -5.97 -5.24 8.19
CA ILE A 146 -6.80 -6.46 8.20
C ILE A 146 -8.19 -6.20 7.60
N VAL A 147 -8.84 -5.10 7.99
CA VAL A 147 -10.14 -4.69 7.43
C VAL A 147 -10.03 -4.42 5.93
N HIS A 148 -8.94 -3.76 5.51
CA HIS A 148 -8.71 -3.43 4.11
C HIS A 148 -8.37 -4.64 3.23
N GLU A 149 -7.67 -5.65 3.75
CA GLU A 149 -7.38 -6.90 3.04
C GLU A 149 -8.63 -7.77 2.89
N PHE A 150 -9.53 -7.77 3.88
CA PHE A 150 -10.77 -8.55 3.78
C PHE A 150 -11.77 -7.93 2.79
N LEU A 151 -11.97 -6.62 2.85
CA LEU A 151 -12.98 -5.93 2.04
C LEU A 151 -12.43 -5.40 0.70
N GLY A 152 -11.13 -5.11 0.64
CA GLY A 152 -10.47 -4.51 -0.52
C GLY A 152 -10.66 -5.31 -1.81
N PRO A 153 -10.30 -6.61 -1.86
CA PRO A 153 -10.49 -7.44 -3.04
C PRO A 153 -11.94 -7.48 -3.52
N VAL A 154 -12.92 -7.47 -2.60
CA VAL A 154 -14.34 -7.46 -2.93
C VAL A 154 -14.74 -6.16 -3.63
N PHE A 155 -14.33 -5.01 -3.10
CA PHE A 155 -14.63 -3.72 -3.68
C PHE A 155 -13.91 -3.49 -5.00
N THR A 156 -12.60 -3.74 -5.05
CA THR A 156 -11.81 -3.59 -6.28
C THR A 156 -12.32 -4.52 -7.38
N LYS A 157 -12.60 -5.79 -7.09
CA LYS A 157 -13.17 -6.73 -8.08
C LYS A 157 -14.53 -6.27 -8.62
N ARG A 158 -15.40 -5.72 -7.77
CA ARG A 158 -16.70 -5.18 -8.22
C ARG A 158 -16.53 -3.99 -9.16
N VAL A 159 -15.61 -3.07 -8.85
CA VAL A 159 -15.35 -1.91 -9.71
C VAL A 159 -14.73 -2.34 -11.05
N LEU A 160 -13.72 -3.22 -11.02
CA LEU A 160 -13.09 -3.73 -12.26
C LEU A 160 -14.08 -4.49 -13.16
N LYS A 161 -15.01 -5.25 -12.58
CA LYS A 161 -16.09 -5.87 -13.37
C LYS A 161 -17.01 -4.82 -13.99
N LYS A 162 -17.32 -3.76 -13.23
CA LYS A 162 -18.21 -2.69 -13.69
C LYS A 162 -17.54 -1.77 -14.73
N SER A 163 -16.21 -1.70 -14.78
CA SER A 163 -15.49 -0.95 -15.80
C SER A 163 -15.49 -1.64 -17.17
N GLY A 164 -15.85 -2.93 -17.22
CA GLY A 164 -15.76 -3.74 -18.43
C GLY A 164 -14.34 -4.22 -18.76
N GLU A 165 -13.35 -3.91 -17.92
CA GLU A 165 -11.95 -4.27 -18.16
C GLU A 165 -11.63 -5.74 -17.85
N CYS A 166 -12.56 -6.46 -17.21
CA CYS A 166 -12.39 -7.89 -16.91
C CYS A 166 -12.78 -8.84 -18.05
N GLU A 167 -13.41 -8.38 -19.14
CA GLU A 167 -14.02 -9.27 -20.16
C GLU A 167 -13.12 -9.64 -21.36
N THR A 168 -11.80 -9.42 -21.30
CA THR A 168 -10.91 -9.57 -22.46
C THR A 168 -10.03 -10.83 -22.52
N LEU A 169 -10.27 -11.87 -21.72
CA LEU A 169 -9.44 -13.10 -21.72
C LEU A 169 -10.11 -14.36 -22.33
N THR A 170 -11.21 -14.24 -23.05
CA THR A 170 -11.90 -15.38 -23.70
C THR A 170 -11.80 -15.40 -25.24
N ASN A 171 -10.89 -14.65 -25.86
CA ASN A 171 -10.63 -14.75 -27.30
C ASN A 171 -9.17 -14.43 -27.66
N ARG A 172 -8.23 -15.34 -27.34
CA ARG A 172 -6.99 -15.56 -28.09
C ARG A 172 -6.60 -17.03 -28.00
#